data_AF-A0A7S0Z6W7-F1
#
_entry.id   AF-A0A7S0Z6W7-F1
#
_cell.length_a   1.000
_cell.length_b   1.000
_cell.length_c   1.000
_cell.angle_alpha   90.00
_cell.angle_beta   90.00
_cell.angle_gamma   90.00
#
_symmetry.space_group_name_H-M   'P 1'
#
loop_
_entity.id
_entity.type
_entity.pdbx_description
1 polymer ?
#
loop_
_entity_poly.entity_id
_entity_poly.type
_entity_poly.pdbx_seq_one_letter_code
_entity_poly.pdbx_strand_id
1 'polypeptide(L)'
;VVATTDDSPPPPVTGGSTFHHIKNFAGTEQMMNNGEVAAQGAGADFQNGEVVGAGVHVVTGIGSGDGVTVGNGVINGQGVTAGQGEGMGTGMFAGSGQGTGMMVGIGSGVGSGHMITVGDGFVEGKGILENYEGHDMFIVSGSGSGTGISVTDGYGSGTMVNVGNGQGSGTNVVVGDGHVSGADIAGDNGELSGTDLTAGHGEGSGDDVSVANGTGSGDRVFVGSGSGEGTGFLVGDSTR
;
A
#
# COMPACT_ATOMS: atom_id res chain seq x y z
N VAL A 1 39.29 34.72 55.43
CA VAL A 1 38.22 35.58 54.89
C VAL A 1 36.95 34.74 54.90
N VAL A 2 35.98 35.13 55.73
CA VAL A 2 34.73 34.39 55.96
C VAL A 2 33.84 34.56 54.73
N ALA A 3 33.35 33.45 54.15
CA ALA A 3 32.38 33.46 53.07
C ALA A 3 30.98 33.73 53.65
N THR A 4 30.35 34.81 53.25
CA THR A 4 28.96 35.14 53.60
C THR A 4 28.02 34.39 52.67
N THR A 5 27.17 33.53 53.21
CA THR A 5 26.02 32.95 52.49
C THR A 5 24.94 34.02 52.40
N ASP A 6 24.63 34.46 51.18
CA ASP A 6 23.46 35.30 50.88
C ASP A 6 22.20 34.44 51.03
N ASP A 7 21.38 34.76 52.03
CA ASP A 7 20.20 34.02 52.48
C ASP A 7 18.91 34.71 52.00
N SER A 8 18.96 35.32 50.81
CA SER A 8 17.81 35.99 50.20
C SER A 8 16.79 34.95 49.69
N PRO A 9 15.50 35.02 50.09
CA PRO A 9 14.48 34.08 49.61
C PRO A 9 14.17 34.29 48.13
N PRO A 10 13.86 33.21 47.37
CA PRO A 10 13.50 33.33 45.96
C PRO A 10 12.18 34.12 45.77
N PRO A 11 12.01 34.83 44.63
CA PRO A 11 10.79 35.59 44.38
C PRO A 11 9.56 34.66 44.31
N PRO A 12 8.38 35.14 44.74
CA PRO A 12 7.18 34.31 44.81
C PRO A 12 6.73 33.90 43.41
N VAL A 13 6.50 32.60 43.23
CA VAL A 13 5.97 32.02 42.00
C VAL A 13 4.48 32.38 41.91
N THR A 14 4.11 33.30 41.02
CA THR A 14 2.71 33.52 40.65
C THR A 14 2.17 32.28 39.94
N GLY A 15 1.14 31.67 40.53
CA GLY A 15 0.58 30.41 40.06
C GLY A 15 -0.02 30.47 38.66
N GLY A 16 0.02 29.32 37.96
CA GLY A 16 -0.78 29.12 36.76
C GLY A 16 -0.16 28.32 35.61
N SER A 17 0.78 27.40 35.81
CA SER A 17 1.07 26.37 34.81
C SER A 17 1.71 25.14 35.46
N THR A 18 1.05 23.99 35.35
CA THR A 18 1.62 22.70 35.72
C THR A 18 2.72 22.37 34.72
N PHE A 19 3.98 22.58 35.11
CA PHE A 19 5.14 22.11 34.34
C PHE A 19 5.24 20.58 34.51
N HIS A 20 4.92 19.84 33.46
CA HIS A 20 5.17 18.40 33.42
C HIS A 20 6.65 18.18 33.06
N HIS A 21 7.49 17.91 34.06
CA HIS A 21 8.88 17.50 33.83
C HIS A 21 8.90 16.09 33.22
N ILE A 22 9.15 16.00 31.92
CA ILE A 22 9.50 14.74 31.25
C ILE A 22 11.02 14.67 31.22
N LYS A 23 11.62 13.77 32.00
CA LYS A 23 13.07 13.54 31.99
C LYS A 23 13.44 12.82 30.69
N ASN A 24 14.24 13.45 29.82
CA ASN A 24 14.88 12.73 28.72
C ASN A 24 16.39 12.57 28.98
N PHE A 25 16.86 11.32 28.92
CA PHE A 25 18.29 11.03 28.91
C PHE A 25 18.81 11.33 27.49
N ALA A 26 19.54 12.44 27.37
CA ALA A 26 20.19 12.97 26.16
C ALA A 26 19.29 13.74 25.17
N GLY A 27 19.52 15.06 25.07
CA GLY A 27 19.06 15.91 23.96
C GLY A 27 18.12 17.05 24.37
N THR A 28 18.68 18.25 24.44
CA THR A 28 18.10 19.61 24.53
C THR A 28 16.58 19.73 24.72
N GLU A 29 16.13 20.01 25.95
CA GLU A 29 14.77 20.49 26.24
C GLU A 29 14.58 21.88 25.59
N GLN A 30 13.72 22.00 24.57
CA GLN A 30 13.18 23.31 24.18
C GLN A 30 11.72 23.43 24.59
N MET A 31 11.48 24.29 25.58
CA MET A 31 10.14 24.79 25.91
C MET A 31 9.68 25.72 24.79
N MET A 32 8.72 25.28 23.96
CA MET A 32 7.96 26.21 23.12
C MET A 32 6.73 26.66 23.91
N ASN A 33 6.69 27.97 24.17
CA ASN A 33 5.55 28.64 24.78
C ASN A 33 4.40 28.54 23.77
N ASN A 34 3.43 27.63 23.98
CA ASN A 34 2.05 27.56 23.43
C ASN A 34 1.46 26.13 23.45
N GLY A 35 1.52 25.39 24.56
CA GLY A 35 0.70 24.18 24.76
C GLY A 35 0.93 22.95 23.84
N GLU A 36 1.84 23.05 22.86
CA GLU A 36 2.21 22.00 21.91
C GLU A 36 3.70 21.68 22.12
N VAL A 37 4.01 20.50 22.65
CA VAL A 37 5.38 20.08 22.95
C VAL A 37 5.95 19.39 21.72
N ALA A 38 6.53 20.17 20.80
CA ALA A 38 7.35 19.64 19.71
C ALA A 38 8.78 19.42 20.23
N ALA A 39 9.11 18.19 20.62
CA ALA A 39 10.48 17.86 21.01
C ALA A 39 11.36 17.69 19.76
N GLN A 40 12.63 18.11 19.85
CA GLN A 40 13.61 17.96 18.77
C GLN A 40 14.79 17.14 19.27
N GLY A 41 15.18 16.10 18.53
CA GLY A 41 16.30 15.26 18.95
C GLY A 41 16.82 14.39 17.80
N ALA A 42 18.12 14.12 17.84
CA ALA A 42 18.70 13.02 17.08
C ALA A 42 18.93 11.84 18.03
N GLY A 43 18.42 10.65 17.72
CA GLY A 43 18.62 9.47 18.58
C GLY A 43 17.84 9.48 19.89
N ALA A 44 16.65 10.11 19.93
CA ALA A 44 15.85 10.27 21.15
C ALA A 44 14.60 9.39 21.17
N ASP A 45 14.20 8.95 22.37
CA ASP A 45 13.00 8.16 22.62
C ASP A 45 11.93 9.00 23.33
N PHE A 46 10.68 8.95 22.87
CA PHE A 46 9.54 9.66 23.45
C PHE A 46 8.38 8.70 23.73
N GLN A 47 7.71 8.85 24.88
CA GLN A 47 6.52 8.05 25.19
C GLN A 47 5.30 8.58 24.45
N ASN A 48 5.12 9.91 24.48
CA ASN A 48 3.96 10.60 23.94
C ASN A 48 4.38 11.97 23.39
N GLY A 49 3.72 12.43 22.32
CA GLY A 49 3.80 13.82 21.87
C GLY A 49 4.04 13.98 20.37
N GLU A 50 4.33 15.22 19.98
CA GLU A 50 4.79 15.55 18.63
C GLU A 50 6.31 15.70 18.63
N VAL A 51 6.98 15.10 17.65
CA VAL A 51 8.45 15.10 17.60
C VAL A 51 8.93 15.33 16.19
N VAL A 52 9.95 16.17 16.05
CA VAL A 52 10.64 16.41 14.78
C VAL A 52 12.12 16.10 14.96
N GLY A 53 12.69 15.21 14.15
CA GLY A 53 14.09 14.84 14.32
C GLY A 53 14.60 13.75 13.39
N ALA A 54 15.82 13.30 13.65
CA ALA A 54 16.47 12.25 12.88
C ALA A 54 16.79 11.05 13.78
N GLY A 55 16.39 9.84 13.40
CA GLY A 55 16.63 8.64 14.21
C GLY A 55 15.88 8.69 15.55
N VAL A 56 14.63 9.12 15.54
CA VAL A 56 13.79 9.27 16.73
C VAL A 56 12.83 8.09 16.85
N HIS A 57 12.53 7.66 18.07
CA HIS A 57 11.46 6.72 18.34
C HIS A 57 10.38 7.33 19.25
N VAL A 58 9.11 7.17 18.88
CA VAL A 58 7.95 7.68 19.62
C VAL A 58 6.99 6.52 19.86
N VAL A 59 6.62 6.23 21.11
CA VAL A 59 5.69 5.11 21.40
C VAL A 59 4.28 5.45 20.90
N THR A 60 3.79 6.66 21.19
CA THR A 60 2.51 7.15 20.66
C THR A 60 2.58 8.64 20.29
N GLY A 61 2.03 9.04 19.14
CA GLY A 61 1.93 10.45 18.79
C GLY A 61 2.27 10.76 17.34
N ILE A 62 2.89 11.91 17.11
CA ILE A 62 3.19 12.43 15.77
C ILE A 62 4.70 12.54 15.60
N GLY A 63 5.25 11.92 14.55
CA GLY A 63 6.67 11.97 14.25
C GLY A 63 6.94 12.60 12.88
N SER A 64 7.98 13.42 12.77
CA SER A 64 8.43 13.97 11.49
C SER A 64 9.95 13.95 11.34
N GLY A 65 10.46 13.49 10.20
CA GLY A 65 11.88 13.57 9.82
C GLY A 65 12.48 12.27 9.30
N ASP A 66 13.80 12.15 9.39
CA ASP A 66 14.55 11.06 8.75
C ASP A 66 14.80 9.91 9.74
N GLY A 67 14.42 8.69 9.39
CA GLY A 67 14.63 7.53 10.27
C GLY A 67 13.77 7.56 11.54
N VAL A 68 12.59 8.15 11.47
CA VAL A 68 11.66 8.23 12.62
C VAL A 68 10.84 6.94 12.71
N THR A 69 10.58 6.48 13.93
CA THR A 69 9.67 5.35 14.21
C THR A 69 8.57 5.78 15.17
N VAL A 70 7.31 5.56 14.82
CA VAL A 70 6.14 5.81 15.68
C VAL A 70 5.42 4.49 15.95
N GLY A 71 5.29 4.09 17.21
CA GLY A 71 4.59 2.87 17.60
C GLY A 71 3.10 2.92 17.24
N ASN A 72 2.38 3.95 17.71
CA ASN A 72 1.01 4.24 17.30
C ASN A 72 0.82 5.73 16.99
N GLY A 73 0.35 6.08 15.78
CA GLY A 73 0.01 7.45 15.45
C GLY A 73 0.31 7.84 14.00
N VAL A 74 0.80 9.06 13.80
CA VAL A 74 1.04 9.63 12.47
C VAL A 74 2.52 9.91 12.26
N ILE A 75 3.06 9.56 11.10
CA ILE A 75 4.47 9.79 10.79
C ILE A 75 4.66 10.40 9.40
N ASN A 76 5.61 11.32 9.26
CA ASN A 76 5.98 11.89 7.95
C ASN A 76 7.51 11.96 7.79
N GLY A 77 8.06 11.54 6.65
CA GLY A 77 9.48 11.79 6.36
C GLY A 77 10.15 10.79 5.43
N GLN A 78 11.43 10.52 5.67
CA GLN A 78 12.23 9.60 4.86
C GLN A 78 12.70 8.44 5.73
N GLY A 79 12.56 7.20 5.25
CA GLY A 79 12.96 6.02 6.01
C GLY A 79 12.17 5.86 7.31
N VAL A 80 10.86 6.09 7.26
CA VAL A 80 10.00 6.13 8.45
C VAL A 80 9.30 4.80 8.72
N THR A 81 9.02 4.49 9.97
CA THR A 81 8.28 3.27 10.36
C THR A 81 7.11 3.59 11.29
N ALA A 82 5.90 3.16 10.94
CA ALA A 82 4.71 3.20 11.80
C ALA A 82 4.36 1.77 12.27
N GLY A 83 4.16 1.55 13.57
CA GLY A 83 3.61 0.28 14.06
C GLY A 83 2.14 0.15 13.69
N GLN A 84 1.33 1.10 14.17
CA GLN A 84 -0.09 1.27 13.88
C GLN A 84 -0.39 2.73 13.53
N GLY A 85 -1.10 2.98 12.44
CA GLY A 85 -1.61 4.30 12.11
C GLY A 85 -1.23 4.75 10.72
N GLU A 86 -0.94 6.04 10.56
CA GLU A 86 -0.78 6.67 9.24
C GLU A 86 0.66 7.09 9.03
N GLY A 87 1.18 6.86 7.84
CA GLY A 87 2.48 7.38 7.45
C GLY A 87 2.50 7.97 6.06
N MET A 88 3.37 8.96 5.90
CA MET A 88 3.65 9.61 4.63
C MET A 88 5.15 9.68 4.39
N GLY A 89 5.61 9.41 3.17
CA GLY A 89 7.03 9.59 2.87
C GLY A 89 7.64 8.68 1.83
N THR A 90 8.97 8.60 1.88
CA THR A 90 9.75 7.72 1.01
C THR A 90 10.44 6.65 1.85
N GLY A 91 10.39 5.39 1.41
CA GLY A 91 10.95 4.27 2.18
C GLY A 91 10.21 4.07 3.49
N MET A 92 8.88 4.13 3.44
CA MET A 92 8.01 4.00 4.60
C MET A 92 7.65 2.53 4.85
N PHE A 93 7.57 2.13 6.13
CA PHE A 93 6.97 0.86 6.54
C PHE A 93 5.82 1.10 7.54
N ALA A 94 4.68 0.44 7.35
CA ALA A 94 3.59 0.38 8.32
C ALA A 94 3.27 -1.06 8.71
N GLY A 95 3.21 -1.36 10.02
CA GLY A 95 2.73 -2.65 10.50
C GLY A 95 1.24 -2.82 10.19
N SER A 96 0.42 -1.86 10.62
CA SER A 96 -0.96 -1.70 10.15
C SER A 96 -1.38 -0.24 9.99
N GLY A 97 -2.28 -0.01 9.04
CA GLY A 97 -2.93 1.29 8.83
C GLY A 97 -2.74 1.82 7.42
N GLN A 98 -2.40 3.10 7.28
CA GLN A 98 -2.41 3.81 6.00
C GLN A 98 -0.98 4.27 5.66
N GLY A 99 -0.57 4.11 4.40
CA GLY A 99 0.74 4.57 3.94
C GLY A 99 0.67 5.27 2.60
N THR A 100 1.20 6.49 2.52
CA THR A 100 1.23 7.28 1.28
C THR A 100 2.64 7.67 0.89
N GLY A 101 3.04 7.42 -0.36
CA GLY A 101 4.28 7.96 -0.92
C GLY A 101 5.01 7.02 -1.87
N MET A 102 6.34 6.94 -1.74
CA MET A 102 7.19 6.15 -2.63
C MET A 102 7.90 5.05 -1.85
N MET A 103 7.95 3.82 -2.38
CA MET A 103 8.55 2.68 -1.69
C MET A 103 7.91 2.47 -0.31
N VAL A 104 6.61 2.17 -0.31
CA VAL A 104 5.82 1.97 0.92
C VAL A 104 5.54 0.48 1.10
N GLY A 105 5.87 -0.07 2.26
CA GLY A 105 5.50 -1.42 2.68
C GLY A 105 4.47 -1.40 3.80
N ILE A 106 3.34 -2.11 3.65
CA ILE A 106 2.28 -2.18 4.65
C ILE A 106 1.97 -3.64 4.96
N GLY A 107 2.01 -4.04 6.23
CA GLY A 107 1.60 -5.37 6.66
C GLY A 107 0.10 -5.59 6.42
N SER A 108 -0.72 -4.73 7.01
CA SER A 108 -2.17 -4.72 6.76
C SER A 108 -2.75 -3.31 6.68
N GLY A 109 -3.60 -3.03 5.69
CA GLY A 109 -4.30 -1.76 5.58
C GLY A 109 -4.31 -1.20 4.16
N VAL A 110 -3.96 0.07 3.98
CA VAL A 110 -4.14 0.75 2.69
C VAL A 110 -2.90 1.52 2.27
N GLY A 111 -2.45 1.27 1.04
CA GLY A 111 -1.32 1.95 0.44
C GLY A 111 -1.71 2.88 -0.69
N SER A 112 -1.04 4.02 -0.81
CA SER A 112 -1.17 4.91 -1.96
C SER A 112 0.15 5.50 -2.43
N GLY A 113 0.32 5.62 -3.76
CA GLY A 113 1.49 6.23 -4.39
C GLY A 113 2.21 5.30 -5.38
N HIS A 114 3.53 5.19 -5.26
CA HIS A 114 4.42 4.48 -6.19
C HIS A 114 5.26 3.43 -5.47
N MET A 115 5.50 2.28 -6.11
CA MET A 115 6.25 1.16 -5.52
C MET A 115 5.66 0.76 -4.15
N ILE A 116 4.44 0.25 -4.17
CA ILE A 116 3.66 -0.06 -2.97
C ILE A 116 3.56 -1.58 -2.80
N THR A 117 3.85 -2.06 -1.60
CA THR A 117 3.68 -3.48 -1.22
C THR A 117 2.72 -3.57 -0.04
N VAL A 118 1.63 -4.33 -0.19
CA VAL A 118 0.68 -4.61 0.88
C VAL A 118 0.55 -6.11 1.09
N GLY A 119 0.63 -6.54 2.35
CA GLY A 119 0.27 -7.91 2.74
C GLY A 119 -1.23 -8.10 2.58
N ASP A 120 -1.99 -7.64 3.57
CA ASP A 120 -3.46 -7.75 3.59
C ASP A 120 -4.13 -6.38 3.48
N GLY A 121 -4.76 -6.07 2.35
CA GLY A 121 -5.59 -4.86 2.25
C GLY A 121 -5.73 -4.25 0.85
N PHE A 122 -5.78 -2.92 0.78
CA PHE A 122 -6.12 -2.18 -0.44
C PHE A 122 -4.97 -1.31 -0.95
N VAL A 123 -4.82 -1.18 -2.26
CA VAL A 123 -3.88 -0.22 -2.86
C VAL A 123 -4.51 0.60 -3.98
N GLU A 124 -4.26 1.91 -3.95
CA GLU A 124 -4.62 2.84 -5.02
C GLU A 124 -3.41 3.65 -5.45
N GLY A 125 -3.06 3.61 -6.74
CA GLY A 125 -1.88 4.33 -7.20
C GLY A 125 -1.50 4.04 -8.64
N LYS A 126 -0.33 4.54 -9.04
CA LYS A 126 0.25 4.27 -10.35
C LYS A 126 1.57 3.56 -10.15
N GLY A 127 1.77 2.42 -10.79
CA GLY A 127 3.13 1.97 -11.03
C GLY A 127 3.93 3.00 -11.83
N ILE A 128 5.22 3.12 -11.54
CA ILE A 128 6.16 3.85 -12.39
C ILE A 128 6.61 2.89 -13.48
N LEU A 129 5.93 2.93 -14.63
CA LEU A 129 6.29 2.12 -15.78
C LEU A 129 7.57 2.65 -16.45
N GLU A 130 8.73 2.28 -15.95
CA GLU A 130 9.98 2.38 -16.71
C GLU A 130 10.25 1.03 -17.40
N ASN A 131 9.87 0.94 -18.68
CA ASN A 131 10.18 -0.16 -19.59
C ASN A 131 9.47 -1.50 -19.30
N TYR A 132 8.17 -1.58 -19.61
CA TYR A 132 7.41 -2.80 -20.01
C TYR A 132 7.63 -4.16 -19.30
N GLU A 133 8.19 -4.23 -18.08
CA GLU A 133 8.35 -5.52 -17.36
C GLU A 133 8.09 -5.47 -15.83
N GLY A 134 7.56 -4.35 -15.30
CA GLY A 134 7.32 -4.20 -13.85
C GLY A 134 5.85 -4.14 -13.44
N HIS A 135 5.47 -4.93 -12.44
CA HIS A 135 4.33 -4.63 -11.56
C HIS A 135 4.87 -3.91 -10.33
N ASP A 136 4.53 -2.63 -10.15
CA ASP A 136 5.07 -1.82 -9.03
C ASP A 136 4.15 -1.79 -7.81
N MET A 137 2.96 -2.37 -7.96
CA MET A 137 2.00 -2.54 -6.89
C MET A 137 1.83 -4.03 -6.62
N PHE A 138 2.27 -4.49 -5.45
CA PHE A 138 2.15 -5.88 -5.03
C PHE A 138 1.19 -6.02 -3.86
N ILE A 139 0.23 -6.92 -3.99
CA ILE A 139 -0.79 -7.21 -2.99
C ILE A 139 -0.78 -8.73 -2.75
N VAL A 140 -0.51 -9.17 -1.52
CA VAL A 140 -0.62 -10.61 -1.20
C VAL A 140 -2.10 -10.99 -1.17
N SER A 141 -2.89 -10.27 -0.37
CA SER A 141 -4.34 -10.49 -0.24
C SER A 141 -5.08 -9.17 -0.22
N GLY A 142 -6.14 -9.05 -1.01
CA GLY A 142 -7.05 -7.89 -0.97
C GLY A 142 -7.31 -7.28 -2.34
N SER A 143 -7.20 -5.96 -2.49
CA SER A 143 -7.62 -5.31 -3.74
C SER A 143 -6.77 -4.12 -4.20
N GLY A 144 -6.63 -3.95 -5.50
CA GLY A 144 -5.79 -2.92 -6.11
C GLY A 144 -6.45 -2.21 -7.28
N SER A 145 -6.18 -0.92 -7.46
CA SER A 145 -6.59 -0.18 -8.67
C SER A 145 -5.52 0.77 -9.21
N GLY A 146 -5.44 0.88 -10.55
CA GLY A 146 -4.39 1.66 -11.22
C GLY A 146 -3.67 0.94 -12.38
N THR A 147 -2.35 1.14 -12.46
CA THR A 147 -1.51 0.61 -13.54
C THR A 147 -0.37 -0.24 -12.96
N GLY A 148 -0.11 -1.41 -13.53
CA GLY A 148 1.01 -2.28 -13.13
C GLY A 148 0.78 -2.93 -11.77
N ILE A 149 -0.29 -3.72 -11.65
CA ILE A 149 -0.74 -4.32 -10.39
C ILE A 149 -0.51 -5.83 -10.43
N SER A 150 -0.01 -6.38 -9.34
CA SER A 150 0.07 -7.81 -9.09
C SER A 150 -0.63 -8.14 -7.78
N VAL A 151 -1.67 -8.97 -7.85
CA VAL A 151 -2.46 -9.46 -6.71
C VAL A 151 -2.28 -10.97 -6.63
N THR A 152 -1.85 -11.51 -5.49
CA THR A 152 -1.77 -12.97 -5.35
C THR A 152 -3.18 -13.56 -5.15
N ASP A 153 -3.93 -13.04 -4.18
CA ASP A 153 -5.32 -13.43 -3.89
C ASP A 153 -6.23 -12.19 -3.76
N GLY A 154 -7.25 -12.03 -4.61
CA GLY A 154 -8.26 -10.98 -4.47
C GLY A 154 -8.64 -10.26 -5.77
N TYR A 155 -8.75 -8.92 -5.74
CA TYR A 155 -9.31 -8.13 -6.85
C TYR A 155 -8.33 -7.10 -7.41
N GLY A 156 -8.10 -7.08 -8.72
CA GLY A 156 -7.29 -6.06 -9.41
C GLY A 156 -8.07 -5.33 -10.49
N SER A 157 -7.93 -4.00 -10.59
CA SER A 157 -8.60 -3.19 -11.62
C SER A 157 -7.70 -2.16 -12.28
N GLY A 158 -7.69 -2.11 -13.61
CA GLY A 158 -7.04 -1.04 -14.38
C GLY A 158 -6.21 -1.57 -15.55
N THR A 159 -4.98 -1.11 -15.70
CA THR A 159 -4.13 -1.48 -16.85
C THR A 159 -2.93 -2.31 -16.41
N MET A 160 -2.59 -3.38 -17.14
CA MET A 160 -1.50 -4.30 -16.76
C MET A 160 -1.73 -4.89 -15.36
N VAL A 161 -2.82 -5.63 -15.22
CA VAL A 161 -3.23 -6.27 -13.96
C VAL A 161 -2.93 -7.76 -14.04
N ASN A 162 -2.21 -8.29 -13.04
CA ASN A 162 -2.00 -9.73 -12.87
C ASN A 162 -2.65 -10.17 -11.56
N VAL A 163 -3.50 -11.19 -11.60
CA VAL A 163 -4.15 -11.77 -10.42
C VAL A 163 -3.85 -13.26 -10.38
N GLY A 164 -3.29 -13.77 -9.29
CA GLY A 164 -3.10 -15.21 -9.10
C GLY A 164 -4.45 -15.92 -8.98
N ASN A 165 -5.17 -15.66 -7.90
CA ASN A 165 -6.53 -16.15 -7.67
C ASN A 165 -7.48 -14.97 -7.38
N GLY A 166 -8.64 -14.91 -8.06
CA GLY A 166 -9.71 -13.98 -7.73
C GLY A 166 -10.32 -13.27 -8.93
N GLN A 167 -10.28 -11.93 -8.95
CA GLN A 167 -11.03 -11.13 -9.91
C GLN A 167 -10.16 -10.05 -10.57
N GLY A 168 -10.20 -9.99 -11.90
CA GLY A 168 -9.46 -8.98 -12.69
C GLY A 168 -10.40 -8.11 -13.53
N SER A 169 -10.12 -6.81 -13.62
CA SER A 169 -10.86 -5.92 -14.52
C SER A 169 -9.98 -4.90 -15.23
N GLY A 170 -10.25 -4.61 -16.51
CA GLY A 170 -9.62 -3.52 -17.25
C GLY A 170 -8.95 -3.93 -18.56
N THR A 171 -7.73 -3.45 -18.84
CA THR A 171 -7.03 -3.70 -20.11
C THR A 171 -5.68 -4.38 -19.88
N ASN A 172 -5.34 -5.38 -20.69
CA ASN A 172 -4.13 -6.18 -20.51
C ASN A 172 -4.13 -6.85 -19.12
N VAL A 173 -5.11 -7.73 -18.91
CA VAL A 173 -5.36 -8.40 -17.63
C VAL A 173 -5.02 -9.88 -17.74
N VAL A 174 -4.22 -10.37 -16.81
CA VAL A 174 -3.87 -11.78 -16.67
C VAL A 174 -4.44 -12.31 -15.38
N VAL A 175 -5.17 -13.41 -15.41
CA VAL A 175 -5.65 -14.10 -14.19
C VAL A 175 -5.33 -15.58 -14.25
N GLY A 176 -4.77 -16.13 -13.16
CA GLY A 176 -4.60 -17.56 -13.00
C GLY A 176 -5.95 -18.24 -12.83
N ASP A 177 -6.52 -18.16 -11.64
CA ASP A 177 -7.82 -18.74 -11.31
C ASP A 177 -8.86 -17.65 -10.96
N GLY A 178 -10.01 -17.60 -11.66
CA GLY A 178 -11.17 -16.80 -11.21
C GLY A 178 -11.99 -16.10 -12.30
N HIS A 179 -12.42 -14.86 -12.06
CA HIS A 179 -13.33 -14.13 -12.97
C HIS A 179 -12.67 -12.87 -13.53
N VAL A 180 -12.81 -12.61 -14.84
CA VAL A 180 -12.17 -11.45 -15.48
C VAL A 180 -13.13 -10.71 -16.40
N SER A 181 -13.05 -9.38 -16.41
CA SER A 181 -13.83 -8.54 -17.34
C SER A 181 -13.02 -7.39 -17.93
N GLY A 182 -13.00 -7.23 -19.26
CA GLY A 182 -12.13 -6.22 -19.87
C GLY A 182 -11.76 -6.43 -21.33
N ALA A 183 -10.58 -5.93 -21.72
CA ALA A 183 -10.00 -6.08 -23.05
C ALA A 183 -8.56 -6.61 -22.95
N ASP A 184 -8.11 -7.36 -23.95
CA ASP A 184 -6.79 -7.99 -23.99
C ASP A 184 -6.57 -8.87 -22.74
N ILE A 185 -7.37 -9.93 -22.60
CA ILE A 185 -7.39 -10.77 -21.41
C ILE A 185 -6.75 -12.12 -21.67
N ALA A 186 -5.92 -12.57 -20.74
CA ALA A 186 -5.47 -13.95 -20.63
C ALA A 186 -5.92 -14.56 -19.29
N GLY A 187 -6.59 -15.71 -19.33
CA GLY A 187 -7.00 -16.46 -18.15
C GLY A 187 -6.55 -17.92 -18.23
N ASP A 188 -6.04 -18.49 -17.14
CA ASP A 188 -5.71 -19.93 -17.11
C ASP A 188 -6.95 -20.77 -16.80
N ASN A 189 -7.61 -20.56 -15.65
CA ASN A 189 -8.87 -21.20 -15.27
C ASN A 189 -9.89 -20.16 -14.84
N GLY A 190 -11.08 -20.12 -15.44
CA GLY A 190 -12.05 -19.14 -14.97
C GLY A 190 -13.18 -18.79 -15.91
N GLU A 191 -13.84 -17.67 -15.59
CA GLU A 191 -14.88 -17.05 -16.41
C GLU A 191 -14.36 -15.69 -16.89
N LEU A 192 -14.17 -15.55 -18.20
CA LEU A 192 -13.68 -14.33 -18.85
C LEU A 192 -14.80 -13.66 -19.63
N SER A 193 -14.87 -12.32 -19.58
CA SER A 193 -15.81 -11.55 -20.39
C SER A 193 -15.20 -10.29 -20.99
N GLY A 194 -15.52 -9.99 -22.25
CA GLY A 194 -15.10 -8.77 -22.93
C GLY A 194 -14.48 -9.00 -24.29
N THR A 195 -13.40 -8.31 -24.64
CA THR A 195 -12.81 -8.35 -25.99
C THR A 195 -11.40 -8.90 -25.99
N ASP A 196 -11.01 -9.61 -27.05
CA ASP A 196 -9.67 -10.17 -27.22
C ASP A 196 -9.29 -11.08 -26.03
N LEU A 197 -10.06 -12.15 -25.85
CA LEU A 197 -9.96 -13.06 -24.71
C LEU A 197 -9.21 -14.34 -25.09
N THR A 198 -8.30 -14.78 -24.22
CA THR A 198 -7.68 -16.11 -24.28
C THR A 198 -7.87 -16.85 -22.96
N ALA A 199 -8.62 -17.95 -22.96
CA ALA A 199 -8.81 -18.83 -21.80
C ALA A 199 -8.11 -20.18 -22.00
N GLY A 200 -7.36 -20.66 -21.01
CA GLY A 200 -6.85 -22.03 -20.97
C GLY A 200 -7.96 -23.05 -20.70
N HIS A 201 -8.69 -22.84 -19.61
CA HIS A 201 -9.80 -23.64 -19.14
C HIS A 201 -10.95 -22.76 -18.63
N GLY A 202 -12.20 -23.18 -18.86
CA GLY A 202 -13.38 -22.54 -18.29
C GLY A 202 -14.28 -21.88 -19.34
N GLU A 203 -14.81 -20.70 -19.01
CA GLU A 203 -15.83 -20.01 -19.81
C GLU A 203 -15.30 -18.68 -20.33
N GLY A 204 -15.56 -18.36 -21.60
CA GLY A 204 -15.21 -17.08 -22.21
C GLY A 204 -16.39 -16.50 -22.98
N SER A 205 -16.73 -15.23 -22.73
CA SER A 205 -17.87 -14.58 -23.40
C SER A 205 -17.56 -13.17 -23.90
N GLY A 206 -17.67 -12.93 -25.21
CA GLY A 206 -17.58 -11.60 -25.81
C GLY A 206 -17.05 -11.61 -27.25
N ASP A 207 -16.17 -10.68 -27.60
CA ASP A 207 -15.65 -10.52 -28.96
C ASP A 207 -14.21 -11.04 -29.05
N ASP A 208 -13.87 -11.79 -30.11
CA ASP A 208 -12.54 -12.41 -30.28
C ASP A 208 -12.16 -13.31 -29.09
N VAL A 209 -12.95 -14.36 -28.89
CA VAL A 209 -12.77 -15.29 -27.77
C VAL A 209 -12.06 -16.54 -28.23
N SER A 210 -10.95 -16.90 -27.59
CA SER A 210 -10.25 -18.16 -27.76
C SER A 210 -10.25 -18.96 -26.46
N VAL A 211 -10.88 -20.13 -26.45
CA VAL A 211 -10.90 -21.03 -25.27
C VAL A 211 -10.23 -22.35 -25.65
N ALA A 212 -9.16 -22.73 -24.95
CA ALA A 212 -8.48 -24.00 -25.23
C ALA A 212 -9.33 -25.20 -24.77
N ASN A 213 -9.91 -25.17 -23.57
CA ASN A 213 -10.79 -26.22 -23.05
C ASN A 213 -11.97 -25.65 -22.24
N GLY A 214 -13.19 -25.70 -22.78
CA GLY A 214 -14.39 -25.28 -22.04
C GLY A 214 -15.48 -24.70 -22.93
N THR A 215 -16.09 -23.59 -22.51
CA THR A 215 -17.23 -22.97 -23.19
C THR A 215 -16.88 -21.58 -23.71
N GLY A 216 -17.11 -21.32 -25.00
CA GLY A 216 -16.95 -19.98 -25.60
C GLY A 216 -18.27 -19.43 -26.14
N SER A 217 -18.57 -18.16 -25.91
CA SER A 217 -19.75 -17.49 -26.49
C SER A 217 -19.47 -16.09 -27.01
N GLY A 218 -20.16 -15.67 -28.08
CA GLY A 218 -20.12 -14.29 -28.59
C GLY A 218 -19.71 -14.19 -30.06
N ASP A 219 -18.92 -13.18 -30.43
CA ASP A 219 -18.54 -12.92 -31.81
C ASP A 219 -17.08 -13.31 -32.06
N ARG A 220 -16.82 -14.07 -33.14
CA ARG A 220 -15.50 -14.62 -33.50
C ARG A 220 -14.92 -15.50 -32.39
N VAL A 221 -15.63 -16.59 -32.09
CA VAL A 221 -15.28 -17.54 -31.04
C VAL A 221 -14.50 -18.72 -31.63
N PHE A 222 -13.37 -19.08 -31.01
CA PHE A 222 -12.63 -20.32 -31.23
C PHE A 222 -12.61 -21.16 -29.96
N VAL A 223 -13.01 -22.43 -30.06
CA VAL A 223 -12.92 -23.39 -28.95
C VAL A 223 -12.10 -24.60 -29.41
N GLY A 224 -11.00 -24.86 -28.71
CA GLY A 224 -10.13 -26.01 -28.97
C GLY A 224 -10.81 -27.33 -28.61
N SER A 225 -11.23 -27.47 -27.35
CA SER A 225 -12.06 -28.58 -26.88
C SER A 225 -13.21 -28.09 -26.00
N GLY A 226 -14.40 -28.68 -26.17
CA GLY A 226 -15.61 -28.29 -25.43
C GLY A 226 -16.72 -27.79 -26.36
N SER A 227 -17.43 -26.75 -25.95
CA SER A 227 -18.60 -26.22 -26.66
C SER A 227 -18.46 -24.73 -26.94
N GLY A 228 -19.13 -24.25 -27.96
CA GLY A 228 -19.27 -22.81 -28.13
C GLY A 228 -20.42 -22.43 -29.02
N GLU A 229 -20.82 -21.17 -28.89
CA GLU A 229 -21.98 -20.59 -29.56
C GLU A 229 -21.71 -19.14 -29.97
N GLY A 230 -22.46 -18.64 -30.96
CA GLY A 230 -22.37 -17.26 -31.40
C GLY A 230 -21.94 -17.12 -32.86
N THR A 231 -21.57 -15.90 -33.26
CA THR A 231 -21.26 -15.60 -34.66
C THR A 231 -19.79 -15.84 -34.97
N GLY A 232 -19.48 -16.37 -36.16
CA GLY A 232 -18.09 -16.66 -36.53
C GLY A 232 -17.42 -17.76 -35.69
N PHE A 233 -18.22 -18.65 -35.09
CA PHE A 233 -17.74 -19.75 -34.26
C PHE A 233 -16.98 -20.82 -35.05
N LEU A 234 -15.81 -21.22 -34.55
CA LEU A 234 -14.96 -22.27 -35.07
C LEU A 234 -14.60 -23.27 -33.97
N VAL A 235 -14.76 -24.57 -34.26
CA VAL A 235 -14.31 -25.66 -33.37
C VAL A 235 -12.99 -26.23 -33.89
N GLY A 236 -12.00 -26.31 -33.02
CA GLY A 236 -10.73 -26.99 -33.30
C GLY A 236 -10.90 -28.51 -33.27
N ASP A 237 -11.45 -29.11 -34.33
CA ASP A 237 -11.42 -30.58 -34.44
C ASP A 237 -9.97 -31.05 -34.60
N SER A 238 -9.47 -31.81 -33.61
CA SER A 238 -8.18 -32.50 -33.61
C SER A 238 -8.19 -33.71 -34.55
N THR A 239 -8.50 -33.49 -35.84
CA THR A 239 -8.34 -34.49 -36.89
C THR A 239 -7.82 -33.87 -38.18
N ARG A 240 -6.52 -33.55 -38.23
CA ARG A 240 -5.69 -33.64 -39.45
C ARG A 240 -4.20 -33.62 -39.18
#